data_AF-A0A931U3X3-F1
#
_entry.id   AF-A0A931U3X3-F1
#
_cell.length_a   1.000
_cell.length_b   1.000
_cell.length_c   1.000
_cell.angle_alpha   90.00
_cell.angle_beta   90.00
_cell.angle_gamma   90.00
#
_symmetry.space_group_name_H-M   'P 1'
#
loop_
_entity.id
_entity.type
_entity.pdbx_description
1 polymer ?
#
loop_
_entity_poly.entity_id
_entity_poly.type
_entity_poly.pdbx_seq_one_letter_code
_entity_poly.pdbx_strand_id
1 'polypeptide(L)'
;MWWSRWHPRQGWLAVALLAVGQMAVVRSVQDARYVDGLDILTPLVLGAMLLALVLTRLPLHATLQLGLGGVAGAWSSIAAVASTLPAGAREERLREVAHRLIAWWHVIHSGELSTDSLPFLLGVVALAWLIAFVGLWWVERTGTAWLPLLAAGTMLIVNLSYVIWLLPYLFVFLIAGMVLVVRLNLVAQERGWRAAGVGMVWK
;
A
#
# COMPACT_ATOMS: atom_id res chain seq x y z
N MET A 1 -21.33 21.03 11.82
CA MET A 1 -20.25 20.46 12.66
C MET A 1 -19.87 19.00 12.30
N TRP A 2 -20.07 18.55 11.04
CA TRP A 2 -19.77 17.16 10.61
C TRP A 2 -18.47 17.04 9.78
N TRP A 3 -17.98 18.16 9.24
CA TRP A 3 -16.79 18.20 8.37
C TRP A 3 -15.47 17.97 9.10
N SER A 4 -15.37 18.24 10.40
CA SER A 4 -14.11 18.09 11.15
C SER A 4 -13.71 16.63 11.41
N ARG A 5 -14.67 15.69 11.42
CA ARG A 5 -14.39 14.26 11.63
C ARG A 5 -13.68 13.61 10.44
N TRP A 6 -13.88 14.17 9.24
CA TRP A 6 -13.38 13.58 7.99
C TRP A 6 -12.03 14.14 7.53
N HIS A 7 -11.45 15.12 8.23
CA HIS A 7 -10.13 15.62 7.91
C HIS A 7 -9.00 14.67 8.41
N PRO A 8 -8.02 14.27 7.56
CA PRO A 8 -6.88 13.47 8.00
C PRO A 8 -6.11 14.15 9.13
N ARG A 9 -5.63 13.35 10.08
CA ARG A 9 -4.90 13.85 11.25
C ARG A 9 -3.65 14.60 10.84
N GLN A 10 -2.99 14.14 9.77
CA GLN A 10 -1.79 14.76 9.20
C GLN A 10 -2.09 15.71 8.04
N GLY A 11 -3.37 15.84 7.66
CA GLY A 11 -3.86 16.63 6.54
C GLY A 11 -3.77 15.90 5.19
N TRP A 12 -4.58 16.36 4.24
CA TRP A 12 -4.67 15.78 2.90
C TRP A 12 -3.35 15.78 2.12
N LEU A 13 -2.49 16.77 2.37
CA LEU A 13 -1.17 16.82 1.74
C LEU A 13 -0.31 15.62 2.10
N ALA A 14 -0.30 15.18 3.37
CA ALA A 14 0.46 14.00 3.78
C ALA A 14 -0.06 12.72 3.11
N VAL A 15 -1.39 12.58 3.02
CA VAL A 15 -2.02 11.46 2.33
C VAL A 15 -1.66 11.46 0.83
N ALA A 16 -1.72 12.63 0.18
CA ALA A 16 -1.38 12.78 -1.23
C ALA A 16 0.10 12.48 -1.51
N LEU A 17 1.02 12.98 -0.67
CA LEU A 17 2.45 12.71 -0.81
C LEU A 17 2.77 11.22 -0.62
N LEU A 18 2.15 10.57 0.37
CA LEU A 18 2.27 9.12 0.53
C LEU A 18 1.71 8.37 -0.67
N ALA A 19 0.55 8.79 -1.20
CA ALA A 19 -0.05 8.19 -2.38
C ALA A 19 0.86 8.32 -3.60
N VAL A 20 1.46 9.49 -3.84
CA VAL A 20 2.42 9.70 -4.93
C VAL A 20 3.63 8.77 -4.78
N GLY A 21 4.19 8.66 -3.57
CA GLY A 21 5.29 7.72 -3.31
C GLY A 21 4.91 6.27 -3.59
N GLN A 22 3.76 5.80 -3.07
CA GLN A 22 3.26 4.44 -3.31
C GLN A 22 2.96 4.21 -4.80
N MET A 23 2.40 5.19 -5.51
CA MET A 23 2.14 5.09 -6.94
C MET A 23 3.42 5.00 -7.77
N ALA A 24 4.49 5.70 -7.37
CA ALA A 24 5.79 5.55 -8.03
C ALA A 24 6.30 4.11 -7.93
N VAL A 25 6.16 3.46 -6.77
CA VAL A 25 6.53 2.05 -6.58
C VAL A 25 5.64 1.14 -7.43
N VAL A 26 4.32 1.32 -7.37
CA VAL A 26 3.36 0.51 -8.14
C VAL A 26 3.63 0.60 -9.64
N ARG A 27 3.84 1.82 -10.16
CA ARG A 27 4.12 2.05 -11.58
C ARG A 27 5.46 1.45 -12.00
N SER A 28 6.48 1.53 -11.15
CA SER A 28 7.75 0.84 -11.38
C SER A 28 7.56 -0.68 -11.52
N VAL A 29 6.76 -1.30 -10.67
CA VAL A 29 6.49 -2.75 -10.75
C VAL A 29 5.66 -3.10 -11.98
N GLN A 30 4.66 -2.29 -12.34
CA GLN A 30 3.85 -2.50 -13.55
C GLN A 30 4.69 -2.41 -14.83
N ASP A 31 5.56 -1.41 -14.92
CA ASP A 31 6.42 -1.19 -16.09
C ASP A 31 7.56 -2.21 -16.21
N ALA A 32 7.89 -2.90 -15.12
CA ALA A 32 8.84 -4.02 -15.15
C ALA A 32 8.30 -5.23 -15.93
N ARG A 33 6.97 -5.34 -16.12
CA ARG A 33 6.30 -6.37 -16.94
C ARG A 33 6.71 -7.81 -16.59
N TYR A 34 6.86 -8.11 -15.29
CA TYR A 34 7.21 -9.46 -14.83
C TYR A 34 6.13 -10.50 -15.17
N VAL A 35 4.86 -10.11 -15.10
CA VAL A 35 3.70 -10.99 -15.32
C VAL A 35 2.52 -10.15 -15.81
N ASP A 36 1.63 -10.78 -16.57
CA ASP A 36 0.35 -10.19 -16.96
C ASP A 36 -0.55 -9.92 -15.74
N GLY A 37 -1.38 -8.89 -15.84
CA GLY A 37 -2.37 -8.56 -14.81
C GLY A 37 -1.86 -7.65 -13.68
N LEU A 38 -0.64 -7.12 -13.75
CA LEU A 38 -0.12 -6.14 -12.77
C LEU A 38 -0.88 -4.80 -12.77
N ASP A 39 -1.69 -4.51 -13.78
CA ASP A 39 -2.52 -3.30 -13.85
C ASP A 39 -3.52 -3.20 -12.68
N ILE A 40 -3.88 -4.32 -12.05
CA ILE A 40 -4.74 -4.35 -10.86
C ILE A 40 -4.11 -3.68 -9.63
N LEU A 41 -2.78 -3.50 -9.59
CA LEU A 41 -2.09 -2.93 -8.43
C LEU A 41 -2.53 -1.50 -8.13
N THR A 42 -2.79 -0.68 -9.16
CA THR A 42 -3.21 0.72 -8.97
C THR A 42 -4.53 0.83 -8.20
N PRO A 43 -5.66 0.26 -8.67
CA PRO A 43 -6.92 0.34 -7.93
C PRO A 43 -6.84 -0.38 -6.57
N LEU A 44 -6.07 -1.47 -6.47
CA LEU A 44 -5.88 -2.21 -5.24
C LEU A 44 -5.20 -1.35 -4.16
N VAL A 45 -4.07 -0.73 -4.49
CA VAL A 45 -3.31 0.12 -3.56
C VAL A 45 -4.12 1.35 -3.15
N LEU A 46 -4.83 1.98 -4.09
CA LEU A 46 -5.74 3.08 -3.76
C LEU A 46 -6.87 2.61 -2.84
N GLY A 47 -7.46 1.44 -3.08
CA GLY A 47 -8.45 0.82 -2.22
C GLY A 47 -7.93 0.52 -0.81
N ALA A 48 -6.70 -0.01 -0.70
CA ALA A 48 -6.03 -0.26 0.56
C ALA A 48 -5.81 1.04 1.36
N MET A 49 -5.37 2.11 0.69
CA MET A 49 -5.23 3.44 1.28
C MET A 49 -6.57 4.00 1.74
N LEU A 50 -7.62 3.92 0.91
CA LEU A 50 -8.96 4.37 1.30
C LEU A 50 -9.46 3.61 2.54
N LEU A 51 -9.27 2.29 2.59
CA LEU A 51 -9.64 1.48 3.74
C LEU A 51 -8.86 1.89 5.00
N ALA A 52 -7.55 2.10 4.90
CA ALA A 52 -6.74 2.59 6.02
C ALA A 52 -7.22 3.96 6.52
N LEU A 53 -7.59 4.86 5.60
CA LEU A 53 -8.14 6.16 5.94
C LEU A 53 -9.48 6.03 6.67
N VAL A 54 -10.35 5.11 6.27
CA VAL A 54 -11.64 4.87 6.95
C VAL A 54 -11.41 4.24 8.33
N LEU A 55 -10.62 3.17 8.42
CA LEU A 55 -10.43 2.42 9.68
C LEU A 55 -9.74 3.26 10.76
N THR A 56 -8.82 4.16 10.39
CA THR A 56 -8.15 5.05 11.36
C THR A 56 -9.07 6.10 11.97
N ARG A 57 -10.26 6.34 11.39
CA ARG A 57 -11.28 7.25 11.95
C ARG A 57 -12.27 6.55 12.86
N LEU A 58 -12.35 5.23 12.79
CA LEU A 58 -13.20 4.47 13.69
C LEU A 58 -12.53 4.40 15.08
N PRO A 59 -13.30 4.52 16.17
CA PRO A 59 -12.79 4.42 17.55
C PRO A 59 -12.49 2.95 17.94
N LEU A 60 -11.72 2.25 17.10
CA LEU A 60 -11.34 0.85 17.28
C LEU A 60 -9.90 0.74 17.81
N HIS A 61 -9.61 -0.36 18.50
CA HIS A 61 -8.25 -0.69 18.91
C HIS A 61 -7.32 -0.91 17.70
N ALA A 62 -6.01 -0.64 17.89
CA ALA A 62 -4.97 -0.86 16.86
C ALA A 62 -5.05 -2.23 16.21
N THR A 63 -5.07 -3.25 17.05
CA THR A 63 -5.06 -4.66 16.66
C THR A 63 -6.27 -5.00 15.81
N LEU A 64 -7.44 -4.45 16.15
CA LEU A 64 -8.66 -4.67 15.39
C LEU A 64 -8.62 -3.95 14.03
N GLN A 65 -8.10 -2.72 13.95
CA GLN A 65 -7.91 -2.02 12.68
C GLN A 65 -6.97 -2.79 11.75
N LEU A 66 -5.84 -3.27 12.28
CA LEU A 66 -4.88 -4.08 11.53
C LEU A 66 -5.47 -5.43 11.13
N GLY A 67 -6.20 -6.10 12.02
CA GLY A 67 -6.89 -7.36 11.74
C GLY A 67 -7.92 -7.22 10.62
N LEU A 68 -8.78 -6.20 10.69
CA LEU A 68 -9.76 -5.90 9.65
C LEU A 68 -9.09 -5.57 8.31
N GLY A 69 -8.02 -4.76 8.33
CA GLY A 69 -7.25 -4.44 7.13
C GLY A 69 -6.54 -5.64 6.52
N GLY A 70 -6.04 -6.55 7.36
CA GLY A 70 -5.42 -7.82 6.93
C GLY A 70 -6.43 -8.77 6.29
N VAL A 71 -7.59 -8.97 6.92
CA VAL A 71 -8.68 -9.80 6.36
C VAL A 71 -9.19 -9.21 5.04
N ALA A 72 -9.43 -7.89 5.01
CA ALA A 72 -9.84 -7.21 3.79
C ALA A 72 -8.77 -7.31 2.70
N GLY A 73 -7.49 -7.25 3.07
CA GLY A 73 -6.37 -7.41 2.13
C GLY A 73 -6.24 -8.79 1.56
N ALA A 74 -6.34 -9.83 2.39
CA ALA A 74 -6.34 -11.21 1.93
C ALA A 74 -7.47 -11.46 0.91
N TRP A 75 -8.69 -11.05 1.26
CA TRP A 75 -9.84 -11.17 0.36
C TRP A 75 -9.68 -10.36 -0.92
N SER A 76 -9.30 -9.08 -0.81
CA SER A 76 -9.17 -8.19 -1.97
C SER A 76 -8.05 -8.62 -2.91
N SER A 77 -6.96 -9.16 -2.39
CA SER A 77 -5.85 -9.69 -3.20
C SER A 77 -6.28 -10.89 -4.02
N ILE A 78 -6.95 -11.87 -3.38
CA ILE A 78 -7.49 -13.05 -4.06
C ILE A 78 -8.53 -12.63 -5.11
N ALA A 79 -9.45 -11.72 -4.75
CA ALA A 79 -10.48 -11.24 -5.65
C ALA A 79 -9.91 -10.46 -6.85
N ALA A 80 -8.87 -9.65 -6.62
CA ALA A 80 -8.20 -8.90 -7.67
C ALA A 80 -7.45 -9.83 -8.65
N VAL A 81 -6.71 -10.82 -8.14
CA VAL A 81 -6.06 -11.83 -9.00
C VAL A 81 -7.08 -12.68 -9.73
N ALA A 82 -8.17 -13.10 -9.08
CA ALA A 82 -9.25 -13.81 -9.77
C ALA A 82 -9.85 -12.99 -10.92
N SER A 83 -9.86 -11.66 -10.81
CA SER A 83 -10.40 -10.78 -11.86
C SER A 83 -9.53 -10.69 -13.12
N THR A 84 -8.24 -11.06 -13.05
CA THR A 84 -7.33 -11.09 -14.20
C THR A 84 -7.42 -12.39 -15.00
N LEU A 85 -8.06 -13.42 -14.47
CA LEU A 85 -8.27 -14.68 -15.17
C LEU A 85 -9.29 -14.53 -16.31
N PRO A 86 -9.26 -15.42 -17.33
CA PRO A 86 -10.18 -15.40 -18.47
C PRO A 86 -11.67 -15.35 -18.11
N ALA A 87 -12.51 -15.04 -19.10
CA ALA A 87 -13.96 -14.88 -18.93
C ALA A 87 -14.61 -16.13 -18.29
N GLY A 88 -15.45 -15.90 -17.29
CA GLY A 88 -16.11 -16.93 -16.49
C GLY A 88 -16.85 -16.30 -15.31
N ALA A 89 -17.67 -17.07 -14.60
CA ALA A 89 -18.34 -16.57 -13.40
C ALA A 89 -17.31 -16.23 -12.30
N ARG A 90 -17.61 -15.26 -11.43
CA ARG A 90 -16.71 -14.88 -10.32
C ARG A 90 -16.31 -16.07 -9.45
N GLU A 91 -17.26 -16.97 -9.19
CA GLU A 91 -17.04 -18.19 -8.41
C GLU A 91 -16.07 -19.15 -9.10
N GLU A 92 -16.19 -19.29 -10.41
CA GLU A 92 -15.31 -20.13 -11.22
C GLU A 92 -13.88 -19.61 -11.21
N ARG A 93 -13.69 -18.30 -11.37
CA ARG A 93 -12.38 -17.65 -11.25
C ARG A 93 -11.75 -17.82 -9.87
N LEU A 94 -12.55 -17.70 -8.81
CA LEU A 94 -12.07 -17.92 -7.43
C LEU A 94 -11.66 -19.39 -7.20
N ARG A 95 -12.45 -20.34 -7.73
CA ARG A 95 -12.07 -21.76 -7.70
C ARG A 95 -10.78 -22.00 -8.47
N GLU A 96 -10.61 -21.39 -9.63
CA GLU A 96 -9.39 -21.53 -10.44
C GLU A 96 -8.15 -21.01 -9.69
N VAL A 97 -8.25 -19.85 -9.05
CA VAL A 97 -7.17 -19.34 -8.17
C VAL A 97 -6.83 -20.36 -7.09
N ALA A 98 -7.82 -20.93 -6.41
CA ALA A 98 -7.58 -21.93 -5.37
C ALA A 98 -6.91 -23.20 -5.92
N HIS A 99 -7.36 -23.72 -7.06
CA HIS A 99 -6.77 -24.90 -7.69
C HIS A 99 -5.31 -24.68 -8.07
N ARG A 100 -5.00 -23.55 -8.71
CA ARG A 100 -3.63 -23.20 -9.11
C ARG A 100 -2.70 -23.00 -7.91
N LEU A 101 -3.18 -22.41 -6.83
CA LEU A 101 -2.41 -22.30 -5.59
C LEU A 101 -2.13 -23.66 -4.93
N ILE A 102 -3.12 -24.55 -4.90
CA ILE A 102 -2.95 -25.91 -4.38
C ILE A 102 -1.96 -26.69 -5.25
N ALA A 103 -2.07 -26.60 -6.58
CA ALA A 103 -1.14 -27.25 -7.50
C ALA A 103 0.29 -26.73 -7.31
N TRP A 104 0.46 -25.41 -7.26
CA TRP A 104 1.75 -24.77 -6.98
C TRP A 104 2.35 -25.24 -5.66
N TRP A 105 1.54 -25.35 -4.61
CA TRP A 105 1.99 -25.86 -3.31
C TRP A 105 2.56 -27.27 -3.42
N HIS A 106 1.89 -28.17 -4.14
CA HIS A 106 2.39 -29.53 -4.37
C HIS A 106 3.70 -29.55 -5.17
N VAL A 107 3.82 -28.73 -6.22
CA VAL A 107 5.01 -28.64 -7.08
C VAL A 107 6.24 -28.17 -6.29
N ILE A 108 6.08 -27.18 -5.39
CA ILE A 108 7.22 -26.76 -4.55
C ILE A 108 7.64 -27.87 -3.59
N HIS A 109 6.69 -28.62 -3.02
CA HIS A 109 7.02 -29.69 -2.08
C HIS A 109 7.63 -30.92 -2.76
N SER A 110 7.38 -31.13 -4.06
CA SER A 110 8.07 -32.16 -4.85
C SER A 110 9.49 -31.74 -5.27
N GLY A 111 9.91 -30.50 -5.00
CA GLY A 111 11.21 -29.97 -5.39
C GLY A 111 11.29 -29.55 -6.86
N GLU A 112 10.16 -29.50 -7.56
CA GLU A 112 10.07 -29.06 -8.95
C GLU A 112 9.90 -27.54 -9.06
N LEU A 113 10.36 -26.97 -10.16
CA LEU A 113 10.15 -25.55 -10.47
C LEU A 113 8.76 -25.36 -11.09
N SER A 114 7.91 -24.57 -10.42
CA SER A 114 6.62 -24.19 -10.98
C SER A 114 6.79 -23.11 -12.05
N THR A 115 6.17 -23.31 -13.21
CA THR A 115 6.06 -22.31 -14.28
C THR A 115 4.85 -21.40 -14.12
N ASP A 116 4.07 -21.58 -13.05
CA ASP A 116 2.86 -20.80 -12.80
C ASP A 116 3.20 -19.41 -12.23
N SER A 117 2.75 -18.36 -12.91
CA SER A 117 2.97 -16.97 -12.53
C SER A 117 1.92 -16.41 -11.55
N LEU A 118 0.82 -17.12 -11.31
CA LEU A 118 -0.28 -16.69 -10.44
C LEU A 118 0.14 -16.54 -8.97
N PRO A 119 0.90 -17.47 -8.36
CA PRO A 119 1.39 -17.32 -6.99
C PRO A 119 2.31 -16.09 -6.84
N PHE A 120 3.14 -15.81 -7.85
CA PHE A 120 3.97 -14.61 -7.90
C PHE A 120 3.12 -13.34 -7.96
N LEU A 121 2.14 -13.27 -8.89
CA LEU A 121 1.22 -12.13 -8.99
C LEU A 121 0.47 -11.91 -7.66
N LEU A 122 -0.06 -12.98 -7.06
CA LEU A 122 -0.75 -12.90 -5.78
C LEU A 122 0.16 -12.38 -4.65
N GLY A 123 1.42 -12.82 -4.61
CA GLY A 123 2.41 -12.33 -3.66
C GLY A 123 2.67 -10.83 -3.81
N VAL A 124 2.87 -10.34 -5.03
CA VAL A 124 3.09 -8.92 -5.32
C VAL A 124 1.86 -8.08 -4.94
N VAL A 125 0.66 -8.54 -5.30
CA VAL A 125 -0.63 -7.91 -4.98
C VAL A 125 -0.84 -7.82 -3.46
N ALA A 126 -0.63 -8.92 -2.74
CA ALA A 126 -0.77 -8.97 -1.29
C ALA A 126 0.25 -8.07 -0.57
N LEU A 127 1.50 -8.06 -1.05
CA LEU A 127 2.55 -7.21 -0.50
C LEU A 127 2.26 -5.72 -0.75
N ALA A 128 1.82 -5.37 -1.95
CA ALA A 128 1.43 -4.00 -2.30
C ALA A 128 0.26 -3.52 -1.43
N TRP A 129 -0.76 -4.37 -1.20
CA TRP A 129 -1.84 -4.06 -0.27
C TRP A 129 -1.30 -3.79 1.14
N LEU A 130 -0.46 -4.68 1.66
CA LEU A 130 0.06 -4.58 3.01
C LEU A 130 0.85 -3.28 3.21
N ILE A 131 1.76 -2.97 2.28
CA ILE A 131 2.59 -1.76 2.34
C ILE A 131 1.70 -0.50 2.28
N ALA A 132 0.72 -0.46 1.38
CA ALA A 132 -0.19 0.67 1.23
C ALA A 132 -1.08 0.88 2.45
N PHE A 133 -1.72 -0.20 2.92
CA PHE A 133 -2.63 -0.18 4.07
C PHE A 133 -1.89 0.18 5.36
N VAL A 134 -0.85 -0.60 5.70
CA VAL A 134 -0.06 -0.38 6.92
C VAL A 134 0.65 0.97 6.86
N GLY A 135 1.13 1.37 5.68
CA GLY A 135 1.80 2.64 5.49
C GLY A 135 0.91 3.84 5.83
N LEU A 136 -0.29 3.91 5.26
CA LEU A 136 -1.20 5.02 5.56
C LEU A 136 -1.72 4.94 7.00
N TRP A 137 -2.05 3.73 7.47
CA TRP A 137 -2.47 3.51 8.86
C TRP A 137 -1.41 4.00 9.85
N TRP A 138 -0.13 3.70 9.57
CA TRP A 138 1.00 4.10 10.40
C TRP A 138 1.19 5.62 10.43
N VAL A 139 1.12 6.29 9.27
CA VAL A 139 1.24 7.75 9.15
C VAL A 139 0.11 8.46 9.91
N GLU A 140 -1.14 8.03 9.73
CA GLU A 140 -2.29 8.65 10.40
C GLU A 140 -2.28 8.41 11.91
N ARG A 141 -1.74 7.28 12.37
CA ARG A 141 -1.69 6.94 13.80
C ARG A 141 -0.51 7.56 14.54
N THR A 142 0.69 7.47 13.97
CA THR A 142 1.95 7.86 14.63
C THR A 142 2.45 9.23 14.19
N GLY A 143 2.07 9.69 13.00
CA GLY A 143 2.62 10.90 12.40
C GLY A 143 4.06 10.78 11.94
N THR A 144 4.55 9.56 11.71
CA THR A 144 5.90 9.32 11.19
C THR A 144 5.84 8.62 9.83
N ALA A 145 6.76 8.95 8.93
CA ALA A 145 6.84 8.36 7.59
C ALA A 145 7.87 7.23 7.45
N TRP A 146 8.70 7.00 8.48
CA TRP A 146 9.86 6.09 8.37
C TRP A 146 9.49 4.67 7.95
N LEU A 147 8.55 4.03 8.65
CA LEU A 147 8.15 2.66 8.33
C LEU A 147 7.59 2.52 6.89
N PRO A 148 6.60 3.33 6.46
CA PRO A 148 6.10 3.26 5.08
C PRO A 148 7.18 3.53 4.02
N LEU A 149 8.05 4.52 4.25
CA LEU A 149 9.10 4.86 3.30
C LEU A 149 10.17 3.76 3.20
N LEU A 150 10.56 3.16 4.31
CA LEU A 150 11.51 2.05 4.29
C LEU A 150 10.91 0.82 3.60
N ALA A 151 9.66 0.48 3.89
CA ALA A 151 8.99 -0.66 3.25
C ALA A 151 8.82 -0.46 1.74
N ALA A 152 8.24 0.67 1.33
CA ALA A 152 8.01 0.98 -0.08
C ALA A 152 9.33 1.21 -0.84
N GLY A 153 10.29 1.89 -0.21
CA GLY A 153 11.62 2.12 -0.79
C GLY A 153 12.41 0.83 -0.97
N THR A 154 12.32 -0.12 -0.03
CA THR A 154 12.94 -1.45 -0.17
C THR A 154 12.36 -2.18 -1.38
N MET A 155 11.02 -2.20 -1.52
CA MET A 155 10.36 -2.82 -2.68
C MET A 155 10.83 -2.19 -4.00
N LEU A 156 10.97 -0.86 -4.04
CA LEU A 156 11.44 -0.14 -5.23
C LEU A 156 12.91 -0.45 -5.55
N ILE A 157 13.79 -0.48 -4.55
CA ILE A 157 15.22 -0.82 -4.72
C ILE A 157 15.37 -2.26 -5.19
N VAL A 158 14.60 -3.19 -4.62
CA VAL A 158 14.56 -4.58 -5.08
C VAL A 158 14.07 -4.64 -6.52
N ASN A 159 13.07 -3.86 -6.91
CA ASN A 159 12.62 -3.82 -8.31
C ASN A 159 13.71 -3.28 -9.26
N LEU A 160 14.43 -2.24 -8.84
CA LEU A 160 15.52 -1.62 -9.61
C LEU A 160 16.74 -2.51 -9.76
N SER A 161 16.95 -3.48 -8.87
CA SER A 161 18.06 -4.44 -9.01
C SER A 161 17.87 -5.35 -10.22
N TYR A 162 16.62 -5.57 -10.67
CA TYR A 162 16.29 -6.30 -11.88
C TYR A 162 16.20 -5.39 -13.11
N VAL A 163 15.68 -4.18 -12.97
CA VAL A 163 15.34 -3.30 -14.09
C VAL A 163 15.76 -1.84 -13.84
N ILE A 164 17.01 -1.50 -14.22
CA ILE A 164 17.61 -0.20 -13.88
C ILE A 164 17.01 1.01 -14.60
N TRP A 165 16.42 0.85 -15.79
CA TRP A 165 15.85 1.98 -16.54
C TRP A 165 14.60 2.59 -15.88
N LEU A 166 14.08 1.94 -14.83
CA LEU A 166 12.99 2.44 -13.98
C LEU A 166 13.44 3.45 -12.91
N LEU A 167 14.72 3.85 -12.92
CA LEU A 167 15.29 4.87 -12.03
C LEU A 167 14.46 6.16 -11.87
N PRO A 168 13.76 6.70 -12.89
CA PRO A 168 12.90 7.88 -12.71
C PRO A 168 11.87 7.74 -11.59
N TYR A 169 11.33 6.53 -11.36
CA TYR A 169 10.38 6.28 -10.27
C TYR A 169 11.00 6.46 -8.88
N LEU A 170 12.30 6.18 -8.72
CA LEU A 170 13.03 6.44 -7.48
C LEU A 170 13.10 7.93 -7.17
N PHE A 171 13.35 8.78 -8.15
CA PHE A 171 13.38 10.24 -7.93
C PHE A 171 12.03 10.77 -7.48
N VAL A 172 10.94 10.35 -8.12
CA VAL A 172 9.57 10.72 -7.70
C VAL A 172 9.29 10.25 -6.28
N PHE A 173 9.65 9.00 -5.97
CA PHE A 173 9.50 8.43 -4.63
C PHE A 173 10.29 9.21 -3.57
N LEU A 174 11.56 9.54 -3.83
CA LEU A 174 12.42 10.26 -2.90
C LEU A 174 11.92 11.68 -2.66
N ILE A 175 11.54 12.41 -3.73
CA ILE A 175 11.00 13.77 -3.60
C ILE A 175 9.72 13.74 -2.76
N ALA A 176 8.78 12.85 -3.08
CA ALA A 176 7.53 12.71 -2.33
C ALA A 176 7.79 12.34 -0.86
N GLY A 177 8.72 11.42 -0.61
CA GLY A 177 9.11 10.98 0.73
C GLY A 177 9.77 12.08 1.56
N MET A 178 10.69 12.85 0.98
CA MET A 178 11.33 13.98 1.65
C MET A 178 10.31 15.05 2.04
N VAL A 179 9.44 15.45 1.11
CA VAL A 179 8.39 16.44 1.39
C VAL A 179 7.40 15.90 2.43
N LEU A 180 7.09 14.60 2.40
CA LEU A 180 6.25 13.96 3.42
C LEU A 180 6.88 14.04 4.81
N VAL A 181 8.17 13.72 4.94
CA VAL A 181 8.90 13.80 6.21
C VAL A 181 8.90 15.23 6.75
N VAL A 182 9.20 16.22 5.91
CA VAL A 182 9.14 17.64 6.28
C VAL A 182 7.74 18.01 6.76
N ARG A 183 6.70 17.65 6.00
CA ARG A 183 5.30 17.94 6.35
C ARG A 183 4.92 17.36 7.70
N LEU A 184 5.28 16.11 7.97
CA LEU A 184 4.95 15.46 9.24
C LEU A 184 5.70 16.07 10.43
N ASN A 185 6.96 16.45 10.24
CA ASN A 185 7.74 17.16 11.26
C ASN A 185 7.15 18.54 11.58
N LEU A 186 6.76 19.31 10.57
CA LEU A 186 6.09 20.61 10.75
C LEU A 186 4.78 20.45 11.55
N VAL A 187 3.94 19.48 11.18
CA VAL A 187 2.68 19.21 11.89
C VAL A 187 2.94 18.78 13.34
N ALA A 188 3.99 17.99 13.60
CA ALA A 188 4.37 17.61 14.96
C ALA A 188 4.84 18.83 15.78
N GLN A 189 5.63 19.71 15.18
CA GLN A 189 6.14 20.92 15.82
C GLN A 189 5.02 21.90 16.16
N GLU A 190 4.07 22.13 15.25
CA GLU A 190 2.88 22.96 15.50
C GLU A 190 2.02 22.42 16.66
N ARG A 191 1.90 21.10 16.79
CA ARG A 191 1.18 20.48 17.92
C ARG A 191 1.93 20.70 19.23
N GLY A 192 3.26 20.60 19.21
CA GLY A 192 4.12 20.90 20.36
C GLY A 192 3.97 22.34 20.83
N TRP A 193 4.00 23.31 19.93
CA TRP A 193 3.82 24.73 20.26
C TRP A 193 2.44 25.05 20.81
N ARG A 194 1.38 24.43 20.27
CA ARG A 194 0.02 24.55 20.80
C ARG A 194 -0.11 23.97 22.21
N ALA A 195 0.51 22.81 22.45
CA ALA A 195 0.52 22.19 23.78
C ALA A 195 1.31 23.02 24.81
N ALA A 196 2.38 23.69 24.37
CA ALA A 196 3.20 24.57 25.20
C ALA A 196 2.60 25.99 25.40
N GLY A 197 1.45 26.30 24.78
CA GLY A 197 0.80 27.61 24.90
C GLY A 197 1.48 28.75 24.13
N VAL A 198 2.46 28.45 23.26
CA VAL A 198 3.25 29.46 22.51
C VAL A 198 2.62 29.75 21.14
N GLY A 199 1.29 29.62 21.01
CA GLY A 199 0.61 29.86 19.75
C GLY A 199 0.76 31.32 19.31
N MET A 200 1.55 31.58 18.27
CA MET A 200 1.69 32.89 17.63
C MET A 200 0.31 33.44 17.27
N VAL A 201 -0.11 34.49 17.98
CA VAL A 201 -1.20 35.38 17.58
C VAL A 201 -0.67 36.22 16.43
N TRP A 202 -0.86 35.77 15.19
CA TRP A 202 -0.78 36.69 14.06
C TRP A 202 -2.10 37.46 14.00
N LYS A 203 -2.00 38.77 14.26
CA LYS A 203 -3.00 39.76 13.83
C LYS A 203 -2.91 39.95 12.33
#